data_AF-A0A9K3LR90-F1
#
_entry.id   AF-A0A9K3LR90-F1
#
_cell.length_a   1.000
_cell.length_b   1.000
_cell.length_c   1.000
_cell.angle_alpha   90.00
_cell.angle_beta   90.00
_cell.angle_gamma   90.00
#
_symmetry.space_group_name_H-M   'P 1'
#
loop_
_entity.id
_entity.type
_entity.pdbx_description
1 polymer ?
#
loop_
_entity_poly.entity_id
_entity_poly.type
_entity_poly.pdbx_seq_one_letter_code
_entity_poly.pdbx_strand_id
1 'polypeptide(L)'
;MIDTFIFPGAGGVDGLVEALQETLGNETSMIVDWQEQRGSILTAAYDGEAVGEAISEAILACINNNNNNNNNNYHNKIKRLHFIGISVGGFAANAAATTLYRRQQQEQQQQQQQDKEAAATTTTATAVTTADCEIQLTLLDPFCGRGVFQPNYGKEHFGKFATTAIHILNTDDPVPTTNDPLPNCYCLDVTNAPEREEFVPPPGDSMHSWPLAYFIWKDGNVRDTNNGYPRGVVVKVDEWTTEAMPPLPWEIAIDYDYLPVATR
;
A
#
# COMPACT_ATOMS: atom_id res chain seq x y z
N MET A 1 -9.65 -13.37 -1.56
CA MET A 1 -9.87 -12.31 -2.57
C MET A 1 -8.61 -11.48 -2.53
N ILE A 2 -8.00 -11.20 -3.68
CA ILE A 2 -6.79 -10.38 -3.71
C ILE A 2 -7.18 -8.97 -3.28
N ASP A 3 -6.59 -8.51 -2.19
CA ASP A 3 -6.76 -7.16 -1.67
C ASP A 3 -5.43 -6.39 -1.56
N THR A 4 -4.31 -7.09 -1.71
CA THR A 4 -2.96 -6.54 -1.62
C THR A 4 -2.24 -6.65 -2.95
N PHE A 5 -1.67 -5.55 -3.44
CA PHE A 5 -0.96 -5.47 -4.72
C PHE A 5 0.47 -4.98 -4.47
N ILE A 6 1.45 -5.78 -4.90
CA ILE A 6 2.87 -5.54 -4.69
C ILE A 6 3.48 -5.08 -6.01
N PHE A 7 4.08 -3.89 -6.02
CA PHE A 7 4.76 -3.32 -7.17
C PHE A 7 6.28 -3.38 -6.94
N PRO A 8 7.00 -4.31 -7.61
CA PRO A 8 8.44 -4.41 -7.51
C PRO A 8 9.13 -3.15 -8.06
N GLY A 9 10.41 -2.99 -7.73
CA GLY A 9 11.20 -1.85 -8.18
C GLY A 9 11.70 -1.96 -9.62
N ALA A 10 12.84 -1.30 -9.87
CA ALA A 10 13.73 -1.68 -10.96
C ALA A 10 14.22 -3.11 -10.64
N GLY A 11 15.05 -3.80 -11.41
CA GLY A 11 15.36 -5.21 -11.08
C GLY A 11 14.21 -6.20 -11.35
N GLY A 12 12.96 -5.89 -10.96
CA GLY A 12 11.79 -6.72 -11.19
C GLY A 12 11.46 -7.61 -9.99
N VAL A 13 10.87 -8.78 -10.25
CA VAL A 13 10.56 -9.77 -9.22
C VAL A 13 11.83 -10.53 -8.82
N ASP A 14 12.11 -10.58 -7.53
CA ASP A 14 13.21 -11.34 -6.94
C ASP A 14 12.76 -12.11 -5.69
N GLY A 15 13.68 -12.81 -5.04
CA GLY A 15 13.37 -13.63 -3.86
C GLY A 15 12.85 -12.84 -2.65
N LEU A 16 13.18 -11.55 -2.50
CA LEU A 16 12.60 -10.72 -1.43
C LEU A 16 11.16 -10.33 -1.76
N VAL A 17 10.86 -10.02 -3.02
CA VAL A 17 9.48 -9.74 -3.47
C VAL A 17 8.60 -10.99 -3.32
N GLU A 18 9.12 -12.17 -3.64
CA GLU A 18 8.43 -13.45 -3.42
C GLU A 18 8.20 -13.73 -1.92
N ALA A 19 9.23 -13.54 -1.09
CA ALA A 19 9.12 -13.70 0.36
C ALA A 19 8.11 -12.70 0.98
N LEU A 20 8.03 -11.48 0.44
CA LEU A 20 7.00 -10.52 0.81
C LEU A 20 5.59 -11.05 0.49
N GLN A 21 5.38 -11.58 -0.71
CA GLN A 21 4.08 -12.14 -1.09
C GLN A 21 3.69 -13.31 -0.16
N GLU A 22 4.62 -14.20 0.12
CA GLU A 22 4.42 -15.33 1.03
C GLU A 22 4.03 -14.85 2.43
N THR A 23 4.74 -13.85 2.96
CA THR A 23 4.47 -13.24 4.28
C THR A 23 3.07 -12.64 4.35
N LEU A 24 2.59 -12.06 3.25
CA LEU A 24 1.28 -11.40 3.17
C LEU A 24 0.13 -12.35 2.81
N GLY A 25 0.44 -13.63 2.53
CA GLY A 25 -0.50 -14.63 2.04
C GLY A 25 -0.64 -14.59 0.51
N ASN A 26 -0.34 -15.72 -0.14
CA ASN A 26 -0.39 -15.84 -1.60
C ASN A 26 -1.82 -15.76 -2.17
N GLU A 27 -2.84 -16.05 -1.36
CA GLU A 27 -4.25 -16.01 -1.72
C GLU A 27 -4.91 -14.63 -1.57
N THR A 28 -4.23 -13.72 -0.88
CA THR A 28 -4.66 -12.35 -0.54
C THR A 28 -3.82 -11.29 -1.22
N SER A 29 -2.63 -11.64 -1.69
CA SER A 29 -1.69 -10.72 -2.34
C SER A 29 -1.31 -11.13 -3.75
N MET A 30 -0.99 -10.15 -4.58
CA MET A 30 -0.55 -10.34 -5.96
C MET A 30 0.65 -9.46 -6.28
N ILE A 31 1.69 -10.06 -6.85
CA ILE A 31 2.79 -9.34 -7.47
C ILE A 31 2.32 -8.83 -8.83
N VAL A 32 2.42 -7.52 -9.04
CA VAL A 32 2.21 -6.89 -10.34
C VAL A 32 3.57 -6.83 -11.02
N ASP A 33 3.95 -7.89 -11.73
CA ASP A 33 5.16 -7.86 -12.54
C ASP A 33 4.96 -6.92 -13.74
N TRP A 34 5.74 -5.83 -13.76
CA TRP A 34 5.69 -4.80 -14.79
C TRP A 34 7.03 -4.62 -15.50
N GLN A 35 7.91 -5.63 -15.42
CA GLN A 35 9.26 -5.56 -15.96
C GLN A 35 9.28 -5.29 -17.48
N GLU A 36 8.31 -5.81 -18.23
CA GLU A 36 8.19 -5.59 -19.68
C GLU A 36 7.76 -4.16 -20.04
N GLN A 37 7.03 -3.50 -19.14
CA GLN A 37 6.53 -2.14 -19.32
C GLN A 37 7.53 -1.09 -18.81
N ARG A 38 8.51 -1.52 -18.01
CA ARG A 38 9.57 -0.66 -17.51
C ARG A 38 10.52 -0.28 -18.65
N GLY A 39 10.49 0.98 -19.06
CA GLY A 39 11.49 1.53 -19.95
C GLY A 39 12.85 1.73 -19.26
N SER A 40 13.50 2.85 -19.55
CA SER A 40 14.75 3.22 -18.87
C SER A 40 14.49 3.65 -17.42
N ILE A 41 15.54 3.74 -16.59
CA ILE A 41 15.42 4.34 -15.24
C ILE A 41 14.78 5.74 -15.29
N LEU A 42 15.01 6.51 -16.35
CA LEU A 42 14.42 7.84 -16.53
C LEU A 42 12.92 7.82 -16.82
N THR A 43 12.41 6.74 -17.41
CA THR A 43 10.99 6.59 -17.76
C THR A 43 10.23 5.71 -16.78
N ALA A 44 10.94 4.89 -15.99
CA ALA A 44 10.37 3.93 -15.04
C ALA A 44 9.33 4.56 -14.09
N ALA A 45 9.53 5.81 -13.69
CA ALA A 45 8.56 6.55 -12.89
C ALA A 45 7.22 6.76 -13.64
N TYR A 46 7.27 7.19 -14.90
CA TYR A 46 6.07 7.38 -15.74
C TYR A 46 5.41 6.06 -16.10
N ASP A 47 6.22 5.06 -16.46
CA ASP A 47 5.74 3.72 -16.80
C ASP A 47 5.05 3.08 -15.59
N GLY A 48 5.65 3.23 -14.40
CA GLY A 48 5.07 2.79 -13.13
C GLY A 48 3.74 3.49 -12.83
N GLU A 49 3.65 4.82 -12.98
CA GLU A 49 2.38 5.55 -12.81
C GLU A 49 1.27 4.97 -13.71
N ALA A 50 1.56 4.75 -15.00
CA ALA A 50 0.60 4.19 -15.95
C ALA A 50 0.15 2.77 -15.56
N VAL A 51 1.08 1.92 -15.10
CA VAL A 51 0.75 0.57 -14.58
C VAL A 51 -0.17 0.66 -13.37
N GLY A 52 0.14 1.53 -12.40
CA GLY A 52 -0.67 1.74 -11.21
C GLY A 52 -2.10 2.20 -11.53
N GLU A 53 -2.24 3.16 -12.45
CA GLU A 53 -3.54 3.62 -12.95
C GLU A 53 -4.33 2.47 -13.60
N ALA A 54 -3.70 1.70 -14.48
CA ALA A 54 -4.35 0.58 -15.16
C ALA A 54 -4.82 -0.52 -14.19
N ILE A 55 -4.00 -0.86 -13.18
CA ILE A 55 -4.39 -1.82 -12.14
C ILE A 55 -5.58 -1.31 -11.33
N SER A 56 -5.58 -0.03 -10.92
CA SER A 56 -6.71 0.55 -10.19
C SER A 56 -8.01 0.50 -11.00
N GLU A 57 -7.95 0.82 -12.30
CA GLU A 57 -9.12 0.76 -13.18
C GLU A 57 -9.63 -0.67 -13.37
N ALA A 58 -8.72 -1.65 -13.48
CA ALA A 58 -9.08 -3.07 -13.55
C ALA A 58 -9.80 -3.52 -12.26
N ILE A 59 -9.30 -3.13 -11.08
CA ILE A 59 -9.94 -3.42 -9.79
C ILE A 59 -11.36 -2.82 -9.74
N LEU A 60 -11.50 -1.55 -10.11
CA LEU A 60 -12.79 -0.86 -10.16
C LEU A 60 -13.79 -1.55 -11.11
N ALA A 61 -13.33 -1.97 -12.29
CA ALA A 61 -14.15 -2.71 -13.24
C ALA A 61 -14.60 -4.06 -12.66
N CYS A 62 -13.72 -4.80 -11.97
CA CYS A 62 -14.07 -6.04 -11.29
C CYS A 62 -15.12 -5.82 -10.18
N ILE A 63 -14.97 -4.78 -9.36
CA ILE A 63 -15.95 -4.43 -8.32
C ILE A 63 -17.33 -4.13 -8.95
N ASN A 64 -17.36 -3.32 -10.01
CA ASN A 64 -18.60 -2.94 -10.68
C ASN A 64 -19.30 -4.11 -11.36
N ASN A 65 -18.54 -5.01 -12.00
CA ASN A 65 -19.09 -6.21 -12.63
C ASN A 65 -19.72 -7.16 -11.60
N ASN A 66 -19.14 -7.28 -10.42
CA ASN A 66 -19.71 -8.10 -9.34
C ASN A 66 -21.04 -7.52 -8.82
N ASN A 67 -21.17 -6.20 -8.75
CA ASN A 67 -22.40 -5.53 -8.32
C ASN A 67 -23.56 -5.75 -9.30
N ASN A 68 -23.29 -5.82 -10.61
CA ASN A 68 -24.32 -5.98 -11.64
C ASN A 68 -24.93 -7.39 -11.72
N ASN A 69 -24.23 -8.41 -11.20
CA ASN A 69 -24.62 -9.80 -11.41
C ASN A 69 -25.79 -10.30 -10.54
N ASN A 70 -26.46 -9.44 -9.74
CA ASN A 70 -27.69 -9.70 -8.95
C ASN A 70 -27.71 -10.97 -8.07
N ASN A 71 -26.61 -11.72 -7.99
CA ASN A 71 -26.46 -12.84 -7.08
C ASN A 71 -26.12 -12.27 -5.70
N ASN A 72 -27.18 -11.93 -4.97
CA ASN A 72 -27.20 -11.33 -3.63
C ASN A 72 -26.35 -12.05 -2.55
N ASN A 73 -25.70 -13.17 -2.86
CA ASN A 73 -24.95 -13.98 -1.88
C ASN A 73 -23.45 -13.65 -1.79
N TYR A 74 -22.90 -12.77 -2.64
CA TYR A 74 -21.49 -12.35 -2.57
C TYR A 74 -21.33 -10.83 -2.45
N HIS A 75 -22.11 -10.21 -1.56
CA HIS A 75 -21.89 -8.84 -1.08
C HIS A 75 -20.60 -8.71 -0.23
N ASN A 76 -19.51 -9.36 -0.64
CA ASN A 76 -18.18 -9.08 -0.11
C ASN A 76 -17.71 -7.76 -0.71
N LYS A 77 -18.19 -6.68 -0.09
CA LYS A 77 -17.64 -5.34 -0.28
C LYS A 77 -16.16 -5.41 0.07
N ILE A 78 -15.31 -5.11 -0.91
CA ILE A 78 -13.88 -4.89 -0.65
C ILE A 78 -13.80 -3.71 0.31
N LYS A 79 -13.54 -3.99 1.58
CA LYS A 79 -13.47 -2.96 2.63
C LYS A 79 -12.15 -2.20 2.58
N ARG A 80 -11.12 -2.83 2.00
CA ARG A 80 -9.75 -2.33 2.01
C ARG A 80 -9.01 -2.83 0.79
N LEU A 81 -8.19 -1.95 0.22
CA LEU A 81 -7.19 -2.27 -0.79
C LEU A 81 -5.84 -1.77 -0.30
N HIS A 82 -4.82 -2.60 -0.41
CA HIS A 82 -3.47 -2.29 0.02
C HIS A 82 -2.52 -2.31 -1.18
N PHE A 83 -1.83 -1.21 -1.40
CA PHE A 83 -0.81 -1.07 -2.42
C PHE A 83 0.57 -0.99 -1.74
N ILE A 84 1.50 -1.83 -2.16
CA ILE A 84 2.88 -1.85 -1.65
C ILE A 84 3.81 -1.51 -2.80
N GLY A 85 4.56 -0.41 -2.67
CA GLY A 85 5.54 0.02 -3.67
C GLY A 85 6.95 -0.11 -3.14
N ILE A 86 7.81 -0.82 -3.88
CA ILE A 86 9.23 -1.01 -3.56
C ILE A 86 10.05 -0.14 -4.50
N SER A 87 10.94 0.73 -4.00
CA SER A 87 11.78 1.57 -4.87
C SER A 87 10.96 2.37 -5.90
N VAL A 88 11.28 2.30 -7.19
CA VAL A 88 10.49 2.91 -8.28
C VAL A 88 9.07 2.32 -8.41
N GLY A 89 8.78 1.14 -7.86
CA GLY A 89 7.43 0.60 -7.72
C GLY A 89 6.52 1.48 -6.84
N GLY A 90 7.11 2.38 -6.04
CA GLY A 90 6.39 3.43 -5.31
C GLY A 90 5.53 4.33 -6.20
N PHE A 91 5.96 4.59 -7.44
CA PHE A 91 5.17 5.35 -8.41
C PHE A 91 3.86 4.63 -8.78
N ALA A 92 3.96 3.33 -9.08
CA ALA A 92 2.80 2.51 -9.42
C ALA A 92 1.84 2.37 -8.24
N ALA A 93 2.35 2.05 -7.05
CA ALA A 93 1.54 1.94 -5.85
C ALA A 93 0.81 3.24 -5.51
N ASN A 94 1.50 4.39 -5.58
CA ASN A 94 0.90 5.69 -5.30
C ASN A 94 -0.11 6.11 -6.38
N ALA A 95 0.16 5.82 -7.66
CA ALA A 95 -0.78 6.10 -8.74
C ALA A 95 -2.06 5.28 -8.60
N ALA A 96 -1.94 3.99 -8.28
CA ALA A 96 -3.10 3.13 -8.01
C ALA A 96 -3.97 3.68 -6.87
N ALA A 97 -3.35 4.01 -5.73
CA ALA A 97 -4.04 4.62 -4.58
C ALA A 97 -4.72 5.95 -4.95
N THR A 98 -4.05 6.78 -5.75
CA THR A 98 -4.57 8.08 -6.20
C THR A 98 -5.79 7.94 -7.12
N THR A 99 -5.74 7.01 -8.07
CA THR A 99 -6.83 6.76 -9.03
C THR A 99 -8.06 6.24 -8.32
N LEU A 100 -7.90 5.27 -7.42
CA LEU A 100 -8.98 4.74 -6.62
C LEU A 100 -9.65 5.84 -5.77
N TYR A 101 -8.87 6.66 -5.07
CA TYR A 101 -9.40 7.78 -4.28
C TYR A 101 -10.19 8.76 -5.14
N ARG A 102 -9.64 9.18 -6.29
CA ARG A 102 -10.31 10.12 -7.20
C ARG A 102 -11.63 9.55 -7.69
N ARG A 103 -11.69 8.24 -7.97
CA ARG A 103 -12.93 7.58 -8.39
C ARG A 103 -13.98 7.59 -7.29
N GLN A 104 -13.60 7.25 -6.05
CA GLN A 104 -14.50 7.32 -4.90
C GLN A 104 -15.09 8.73 -4.73
N GLN A 105 -14.27 9.77 -4.85
CA GLN A 105 -14.73 11.16 -4.75
C GLN A 105 -15.72 11.53 -5.87
N GLN A 106 -15.49 11.09 -7.10
CA GLN A 106 -16.42 11.30 -8.21
C GLN A 106 -17.77 10.61 -7.96
N GLU A 107 -17.75 9.35 -7.51
CA GLU A 107 -18.97 8.59 -7.20
C GLU A 107 -19.76 9.22 -6.06
N GLN A 108 -19.09 9.67 -5.00
CA GLN A 108 -19.74 10.38 -3.89
C GLN A 108 -20.41 11.69 -4.37
N GLN A 109 -19.75 12.46 -5.23
CA GLN A 109 -20.32 13.69 -5.78
C GLN A 109 -21.54 13.41 -6.68
N GLN A 110 -21.48 12.36 -7.51
CA GLN A 110 -22.60 11.94 -8.36
C GLN A 110 -23.79 11.46 -7.52
N GLN A 111 -23.54 10.64 -6.49
CA GLN A 111 -24.59 10.17 -5.59
C GLN A 111 -25.25 11.35 -4.87
N GLN A 112 -24.47 12.31 -4.35
CA GLN A 112 -25.02 13.51 -3.72
C GLN A 112 -25.88 14.35 -4.67
N GLN A 113 -25.53 14.40 -5.95
CA GLN A 113 -26.35 15.08 -6.95
C GLN A 113 -27.65 14.30 -7.22
N GLN A 114 -27.58 12.98 -7.40
CA GLN A 114 -28.75 12.13 -7.59
C GLN A 114 -29.69 12.16 -6.39
N ASP A 115 -29.17 12.13 -5.17
CA ASP A 115 -29.98 12.20 -3.95
C ASP A 115 -30.71 13.54 -3.83
N LYS A 116 -30.08 14.64 -4.25
CA LYS A 116 -30.73 15.96 -4.31
C LYS A 116 -31.87 15.98 -5.34
N GLU A 117 -31.71 15.33 -6.49
CA GLU A 117 -32.73 15.20 -7.53
C GLU A 117 -33.86 14.22 -7.13
N ALA A 118 -33.51 13.11 -6.47
CA ALA A 118 -34.45 12.08 -6.00
C ALA A 118 -35.26 12.54 -4.78
N ALA A 119 -34.66 13.33 -3.87
CA ALA A 119 -35.37 14.00 -2.79
C ALA A 119 -36.46 14.95 -3.30
N ALA A 120 -36.32 15.47 -4.53
CA ALA A 120 -37.37 16.22 -5.20
C ALA A 120 -38.49 15.31 -5.78
N THR A 121 -38.29 13.99 -5.87
CA THR A 121 -39.13 13.07 -6.68
C THR A 121 -39.68 11.84 -5.92
N THR A 122 -39.59 11.78 -4.58
CA THR A 122 -40.23 10.74 -3.71
C THR A 122 -40.00 9.28 -4.14
N THR A 123 -38.85 8.93 -4.70
CA THR A 123 -38.49 7.52 -4.93
C THR A 123 -37.06 7.29 -4.44
N THR A 124 -36.90 6.43 -3.43
CA THR A 124 -35.60 6.11 -2.83
C THR A 124 -35.16 4.74 -3.29
N ALA A 125 -34.10 4.69 -4.11
CA ALA A 125 -33.32 3.49 -4.34
C ALA A 125 -31.90 3.76 -3.85
N THR A 126 -31.36 2.92 -2.96
CA THR A 126 -30.02 3.07 -2.41
C THR A 126 -29.03 2.30 -3.27
N ALA A 127 -28.17 3.00 -4.01
CA ALA A 127 -27.06 2.37 -4.74
C ALA A 127 -25.90 2.07 -3.77
N VAL A 128 -25.29 0.89 -3.92
CA VAL A 128 -24.05 0.52 -3.21
C VAL A 128 -22.88 1.08 -4.00
N THR A 129 -22.08 1.97 -3.40
CA THR A 129 -20.95 2.64 -4.06
C THR A 129 -19.59 2.16 -3.52
N THR A 130 -18.52 2.40 -4.28
CA THR A 130 -17.13 2.10 -3.85
C THR A 130 -16.59 3.07 -2.79
N ALA A 131 -17.42 4.04 -2.38
CA ALA A 131 -17.10 5.19 -1.54
C ALA A 131 -16.50 4.87 -0.16
N ASP A 132 -16.56 3.61 0.30
CA ASP A 132 -16.12 3.20 1.64
C ASP A 132 -14.96 2.18 1.63
N CYS A 133 -14.21 2.06 0.52
CA CYS A 133 -13.02 1.21 0.50
C CYS A 133 -11.82 1.98 1.09
N GLU A 134 -11.24 1.45 2.17
CA GLU A 134 -10.01 1.95 2.79
C GLU A 134 -8.82 1.75 1.84
N ILE A 135 -8.06 2.81 1.58
CA ILE A 135 -6.88 2.77 0.70
C ILE A 135 -5.63 2.77 1.58
N GLN A 136 -4.96 1.63 1.68
CA GLN A 136 -3.68 1.52 2.36
C GLN A 136 -2.54 1.61 1.35
N LEU A 137 -1.50 2.35 1.72
CA LEU A 137 -0.27 2.46 0.94
C LEU A 137 0.93 2.17 1.86
N THR A 138 1.79 1.24 1.46
CA THR A 138 3.10 1.04 2.07
C THR A 138 4.18 1.30 1.02
N LEU A 139 5.13 2.14 1.37
CA LEU A 139 6.28 2.48 0.53
C LEU A 139 7.53 1.97 1.23
N LEU A 140 8.25 1.09 0.54
CA LEU A 140 9.47 0.45 1.03
C LEU A 140 10.63 1.05 0.25
N ASP A 141 11.29 2.02 0.88
CA ASP A 141 12.39 2.81 0.32
C ASP A 141 12.10 3.36 -1.10
N PRO A 142 11.03 4.15 -1.29
CA PRO A 142 10.59 4.58 -2.60
C PRO A 142 11.59 5.54 -3.25
N PHE A 143 11.90 5.31 -4.53
CA PHE A 143 12.58 6.31 -5.34
C PHE A 143 11.62 7.48 -5.61
N CYS A 144 12.08 8.73 -5.39
CA CYS A 144 11.21 9.90 -5.43
C CYS A 144 11.42 10.81 -6.65
N GLY A 145 12.44 10.56 -7.47
CA GLY A 145 12.69 11.32 -8.69
C GLY A 145 11.75 10.92 -9.84
N ARG A 146 11.07 11.89 -10.47
CA ARG A 146 10.30 11.68 -11.71
C ARG A 146 10.99 12.35 -12.89
N GLY A 147 11.80 11.56 -13.61
CA GLY A 147 12.65 12.07 -14.70
C GLY A 147 13.68 13.11 -14.22
N VAL A 148 14.28 13.84 -15.15
CA VAL A 148 15.39 14.77 -14.87
C VAL A 148 14.94 16.07 -14.19
N PHE A 149 13.68 16.48 -14.40
CA PHE A 149 13.19 17.80 -14.01
C PHE A 149 12.39 17.82 -12.70
N GLN A 150 12.11 16.65 -12.09
CA GLN A 150 11.30 16.56 -10.87
C GLN A 150 11.95 15.61 -9.85
N PRO A 151 13.14 15.96 -9.31
CA PRO A 151 13.87 15.09 -8.38
C PRO A 151 13.12 14.84 -7.06
N ASN A 152 12.17 15.71 -6.69
CA ASN A 152 11.43 15.63 -5.42
C ASN A 152 9.95 15.24 -5.61
N TYR A 153 9.59 14.65 -6.76
CA TYR A 153 8.19 14.36 -7.06
C TYR A 153 7.54 13.49 -5.97
N GLY A 154 8.19 12.40 -5.56
CA GLY A 154 7.69 11.51 -4.53
C GLY A 154 7.41 12.23 -3.21
N LYS A 155 8.33 13.11 -2.77
CA LYS A 155 8.18 13.94 -1.55
C LYS A 155 6.91 14.79 -1.56
N GLU A 156 6.53 15.31 -2.72
CA GLU A 156 5.36 16.17 -2.88
C GLU A 156 4.05 15.39 -3.06
N HIS A 157 4.10 14.15 -3.57
CA HIS A 157 2.92 13.44 -4.07
C HIS A 157 2.61 12.12 -3.35
N PHE A 158 3.63 11.36 -2.94
CA PHE A 158 3.44 10.00 -2.42
C PHE A 158 2.68 10.01 -1.10
N GLY A 159 1.65 9.16 -0.99
CA GLY A 159 0.82 9.01 0.22
C GLY A 159 -0.30 10.06 0.37
N LYS A 160 -0.36 11.08 -0.49
CA LYS A 160 -1.34 12.18 -0.36
C LYS A 160 -2.80 11.70 -0.34
N PHE A 161 -3.14 10.74 -1.20
CA PHE A 161 -4.52 10.30 -1.44
C PHE A 161 -4.90 8.96 -0.81
N ALA A 162 -3.94 8.22 -0.24
CA ALA A 162 -4.27 7.02 0.52
C ALA A 162 -5.04 7.41 1.80
N THR A 163 -5.83 6.50 2.36
CA THR A 163 -6.39 6.65 3.71
C THR A 163 -5.26 6.58 4.74
N THR A 164 -4.46 5.52 4.63
CA THR A 164 -3.26 5.26 5.45
C THR A 164 -2.05 5.14 4.54
N ALA A 165 -0.97 5.82 4.87
CA ALA A 165 0.29 5.77 4.11
C ALA A 165 1.47 5.58 5.07
N ILE A 166 2.20 4.49 4.90
CA ILE A 166 3.40 4.15 5.67
C ILE A 166 4.60 4.22 4.72
N HIS A 167 5.68 4.81 5.19
CA HIS A 167 6.96 4.87 4.50
C HIS A 167 8.04 4.25 5.40
N ILE A 168 8.62 3.14 4.98
CA ILE A 168 9.73 2.50 5.70
C ILE A 168 10.99 2.80 4.91
N LEU A 169 11.99 3.40 5.57
CA LEU A 169 13.20 3.88 4.92
C LEU A 169 14.44 3.59 5.76
N ASN A 170 15.60 3.63 5.11
CA ASN A 170 16.87 3.87 5.77
C ASN A 170 17.52 5.15 5.22
N THR A 171 17.99 5.99 6.14
CA THR A 171 18.47 7.36 5.86
C THR A 171 19.90 7.41 5.32
N ASP A 172 20.58 6.27 5.28
CA ASP A 172 21.93 6.10 4.78
C ASP A 172 21.99 5.33 3.44
N ASP A 173 20.84 5.16 2.77
CA ASP A 173 20.78 4.58 1.44
C ASP A 173 21.57 5.44 0.43
N PRO A 174 22.52 4.87 -0.34
CA PRO A 174 23.23 5.58 -1.39
C PRO A 174 22.37 5.92 -2.62
N VAL A 175 21.18 5.33 -2.78
CA VAL A 175 20.28 5.66 -3.90
C VAL A 175 19.77 7.10 -3.74
N PRO A 176 19.82 7.93 -4.80
CA PRO A 176 19.31 9.29 -4.70
C PRO A 176 17.81 9.32 -4.36
N THR A 177 17.41 10.26 -3.51
CA THR A 177 15.99 10.62 -3.22
C THR A 177 15.17 9.60 -2.42
N THR A 178 15.79 8.54 -1.89
CA THR A 178 15.12 7.50 -1.08
C THR A 178 15.25 7.75 0.43
N ASN A 179 16.33 8.42 0.83
CA ASN A 179 16.74 8.64 2.22
C ASN A 179 15.97 9.72 3.00
N ASP A 180 15.07 10.45 2.35
CA ASP A 180 14.31 11.54 2.95
C ASP A 180 12.91 11.07 3.37
N PRO A 181 12.48 11.34 4.62
CA PRO A 181 11.11 11.07 5.04
C PRO A 181 10.06 11.78 4.17
N LEU A 182 8.98 11.06 3.85
CA LEU A 182 7.86 11.56 3.05
C LEU A 182 6.82 12.28 3.93
N PRO A 183 6.51 13.57 3.69
CA PRO A 183 5.66 14.36 4.58
C PRO A 183 4.19 13.92 4.62
N ASN A 184 3.74 13.17 3.62
CA ASN A 184 2.37 12.65 3.55
C ASN A 184 2.26 11.20 4.07
N CYS A 185 3.32 10.66 4.66
CA CYS A 185 3.34 9.30 5.21
C CYS A 185 3.68 9.34 6.71
N TYR A 186 3.25 8.31 7.44
CA TYR A 186 3.90 7.92 8.67
C TYR A 186 5.23 7.25 8.30
N CYS A 187 6.35 7.77 8.79
CA CYS A 187 7.68 7.30 8.41
C CYS A 187 8.30 6.46 9.54
N LEU A 188 8.77 5.27 9.18
CA LEU A 188 9.55 4.39 10.04
C LEU A 188 10.99 4.33 9.53
N ASP A 189 11.88 5.03 10.22
CA ASP A 189 13.31 5.02 9.95
C ASP A 189 13.95 3.80 10.60
N VAL A 190 14.31 2.82 9.77
CA VAL A 190 14.86 1.52 10.19
C VAL A 190 16.39 1.48 10.05
N THR A 191 17.04 2.63 9.92
CA THR A 191 18.50 2.72 9.72
C THR A 191 19.29 2.03 10.83
N ASN A 192 18.84 2.15 12.08
CA ASN A 192 19.54 1.62 13.25
C ASN A 192 18.79 0.44 13.91
N ALA A 193 17.89 -0.20 13.17
CA ALA A 193 17.23 -1.40 13.66
C ALA A 193 18.28 -2.50 13.90
N PRO A 194 18.30 -3.16 15.08
CA PRO A 194 19.35 -4.11 15.44
C PRO A 194 19.44 -5.29 14.45
N GLU A 195 18.31 -5.71 13.89
CA GLU A 195 18.27 -6.81 12.93
C GLU A 195 19.05 -6.48 11.64
N ARG A 196 19.28 -5.20 11.35
CA ARG A 196 20.07 -4.75 10.18
C ARG A 196 21.50 -5.28 10.20
N GLU A 197 22.09 -5.52 11.37
CA GLU A 197 23.45 -6.04 11.49
C GLU A 197 23.60 -7.45 10.90
N GLU A 198 22.52 -8.22 10.91
CA GLU A 198 22.47 -9.59 10.39
C GLU A 198 22.03 -9.63 8.91
N PHE A 199 21.56 -8.50 8.38
CA PHE A 199 21.08 -8.42 7.00
C PHE A 199 22.23 -8.40 6.00
N VAL A 200 22.21 -9.34 5.06
CA VAL A 200 23.10 -9.38 3.91
C VAL A 200 22.28 -9.10 2.65
N PRO A 201 22.52 -7.97 1.95
CA PRO A 201 21.80 -7.66 0.71
C PRO A 201 21.93 -8.79 -0.34
N PRO A 202 20.88 -9.03 -1.14
CA PRO A 202 20.97 -9.96 -2.26
C PRO A 202 22.11 -9.62 -3.23
N PRO A 203 22.69 -10.61 -3.94
CA PRO A 203 23.75 -10.35 -4.91
C PRO A 203 23.33 -9.34 -5.98
N GLY A 204 24.07 -8.24 -6.10
CA GLY A 204 23.78 -7.16 -7.07
C GLY A 204 22.86 -6.07 -6.55
N ASP A 205 22.40 -6.17 -5.29
CA ASP A 205 21.63 -5.14 -4.60
C ASP A 205 22.51 -4.35 -3.61
N SER A 206 21.88 -3.44 -2.86
CA SER A 206 22.49 -2.60 -1.85
C SER A 206 21.62 -2.59 -0.59
N MET A 207 21.97 -1.73 0.37
CA MET A 207 21.15 -1.49 1.56
C MET A 207 19.76 -0.93 1.25
N HIS A 208 19.49 -0.53 0.00
CA HIS A 208 18.16 -0.18 -0.49
C HIS A 208 17.10 -1.29 -0.30
N SER A 209 17.52 -2.55 -0.24
CA SER A 209 16.64 -3.70 0.03
C SER A 209 16.28 -3.87 1.51
N TRP A 210 16.93 -3.13 2.41
CA TRP A 210 16.77 -3.31 3.84
C TRP A 210 15.35 -3.00 4.35
N PRO A 211 14.70 -1.89 3.97
CA PRO A 211 13.32 -1.62 4.40
C PRO A 211 12.31 -2.69 4.00
N LEU A 212 12.52 -3.35 2.84
CA LEU A 212 11.73 -4.50 2.42
C LEU A 212 11.97 -5.71 3.32
N ALA A 213 13.23 -6.07 3.56
CA ALA A 213 13.58 -7.19 4.45
C ALA A 213 13.06 -6.96 5.87
N TYR A 214 13.19 -5.74 6.39
CA TYR A 214 12.64 -5.36 7.69
C TYR A 214 11.11 -5.55 7.74
N PHE A 215 10.39 -5.11 6.71
CA PHE A 215 8.94 -5.27 6.64
C PHE A 215 8.52 -6.75 6.64
N ILE A 216 9.27 -7.60 5.93
CA ILE A 216 9.09 -9.06 5.91
C ILE A 216 9.34 -9.65 7.31
N TRP A 217 10.45 -9.30 7.97
CA TRP A 217 10.78 -9.81 9.31
C TRP A 217 9.80 -9.41 10.41
N LYS A 218 9.03 -8.33 10.21
CA LYS A 218 7.93 -7.95 11.09
C LYS A 218 6.59 -8.52 10.63
N ASP A 219 6.60 -9.58 9.82
CA ASP A 219 5.43 -10.29 9.29
C ASP A 219 4.44 -9.37 8.55
N GLY A 220 4.91 -8.26 7.98
CA GLY A 220 4.03 -7.22 7.44
C GLY A 220 3.13 -6.53 8.46
N ASN A 221 3.24 -6.86 9.75
CA ASN A 221 2.44 -6.31 10.84
C ASN A 221 2.79 -4.85 11.19
N VAL A 222 3.75 -4.24 10.47
CA VAL A 222 3.93 -2.78 10.49
C VAL A 222 2.61 -2.07 10.09
N ARG A 223 1.69 -2.75 9.40
CA ARG A 223 0.33 -2.30 9.05
C ARG A 223 -0.48 -1.76 10.24
N ASP A 224 -0.38 -2.36 11.43
CA ASP A 224 -1.14 -1.92 12.62
C ASP A 224 -0.39 -0.88 13.46
N THR A 225 0.87 -0.60 13.13
CA THR A 225 1.73 0.31 13.89
C THR A 225 1.49 1.78 13.59
N ASN A 226 0.52 2.11 12.73
CA ASN A 226 0.17 3.50 12.46
C ASN A 226 -0.27 4.21 13.75
N ASN A 227 -0.58 3.52 14.86
CA ASN A 227 -0.66 3.99 16.26
C ASN A 227 -1.36 5.36 16.49
N GLY A 228 -2.13 5.86 15.53
CA GLY A 228 -2.62 7.24 15.48
C GLY A 228 -1.57 8.31 15.18
N TYR A 229 -0.35 7.98 14.74
CA TYR A 229 0.65 8.96 14.37
C TYR A 229 0.23 9.77 13.14
N PRO A 230 0.33 11.11 13.19
CA PRO A 230 0.01 11.93 12.04
C PRO A 230 1.04 11.76 10.92
N ARG A 231 0.62 12.04 9.69
CA ARG A 231 1.51 12.13 8.53
C ARG A 231 2.65 13.12 8.78
N GLY A 232 3.84 12.80 8.29
CA GLY A 232 5.05 13.59 8.47
C GLY A 232 5.81 13.28 9.76
N VAL A 233 5.27 12.43 10.64
CA VAL A 233 6.03 11.90 11.78
C VAL A 233 7.06 10.90 11.31
N VAL A 234 8.24 10.95 11.92
CA VAL A 234 9.34 9.99 11.73
C VAL A 234 9.60 9.30 13.06
N VAL A 235 9.38 8.00 13.11
CA VAL A 235 9.75 7.14 14.23
C VAL A 235 11.04 6.43 13.87
N LYS A 236 12.07 6.60 14.71
CA LYS A 236 13.33 5.89 14.57
C LYS A 236 13.21 4.56 15.30
N VAL A 237 13.53 3.47 14.60
CA VAL A 237 13.71 2.16 15.21
C VAL A 237 15.14 2.10 15.71
N ASP A 238 15.31 2.33 17.00
CA ASP A 238 16.56 2.05 17.71
C ASP A 238 16.35 0.87 18.68
N GLU A 239 17.47 0.32 19.16
CA GLU A 239 17.61 -1.00 19.81
C GLU A 239 16.68 -1.29 21.02
N TRP A 240 15.83 -0.36 21.47
CA TRP A 240 15.22 -0.44 22.81
C TRP A 240 13.79 0.10 22.99
N THR A 241 12.93 0.12 21.97
CA THR A 241 11.48 0.24 22.23
C THR A 241 10.87 -1.12 22.62
N THR A 242 11.31 -1.67 23.77
CA THR A 242 10.55 -2.68 24.52
C THR A 242 9.34 -2.08 25.24
N GLU A 243 9.15 -0.75 25.19
CA GLU A 243 7.86 -0.16 25.56
C GLU A 243 6.83 -0.65 24.55
N ALA A 244 6.02 -1.60 25.03
CA ALA A 244 4.83 -2.08 24.37
C ALA A 244 4.17 -0.92 23.63
N MET A 245 3.99 -1.07 22.32
CA MET A 245 3.11 -0.20 21.57
C MET A 245 1.83 -0.05 22.40
N PRO A 246 1.31 1.18 22.61
CA PRO A 246 0.12 1.36 23.43
C PRO A 246 -0.97 0.39 22.93
N PRO A 247 -1.64 -0.35 23.83
CA PRO A 247 -2.64 -1.32 23.41
C PRO A 247 -3.66 -0.62 22.52
N LEU A 248 -3.96 -1.28 21.40
CA LEU A 248 -4.86 -0.76 20.37
C LEU A 248 -6.21 -0.39 21.01
N PRO A 249 -6.83 0.74 20.66
CA PRO A 249 -8.13 1.14 21.21
C PRO A 249 -9.31 0.24 20.77
N TRP A 250 -9.05 -0.92 20.16
CA TRP A 250 -10.05 -1.83 19.62
C TRP A 250 -9.78 -3.32 19.91
N GLU A 251 -9.03 -3.68 20.95
CA GLU A 251 -9.02 -5.07 21.46
C GLU A 251 -10.43 -5.49 21.96
N ILE A 252 -11.27 -5.90 21.02
CA ILE A 252 -12.40 -6.78 21.23
C ILE A 252 -11.80 -8.17 21.42
N ALA A 253 -12.08 -8.77 22.57
CA ALA A 253 -11.75 -10.15 22.87
C ALA A 253 -12.21 -11.07 21.72
N ILE A 254 -11.26 -11.64 20.99
CA ILE A 254 -11.52 -12.83 20.18
C ILE A 254 -11.44 -13.99 21.15
N ASP A 255 -12.62 -14.57 21.41
CA ASP A 255 -12.77 -15.81 22.16
C ASP A 255 -12.17 -16.96 21.32
N TYR A 256 -11.08 -17.55 21.81
CA TYR A 256 -10.36 -18.63 21.14
C TYR A 256 -10.96 -20.02 21.40
N ASP A 257 -12.09 -20.13 22.10
CA ASP A 257 -12.70 -21.41 22.47
C ASP A 257 -13.40 -22.18 21.33
N TYR A 258 -13.24 -21.77 20.07
CA TYR A 258 -13.79 -22.50 18.92
C TYR A 258 -12.77 -22.73 17.80
N LEU A 259 -11.83 -23.64 18.04
CA LEU A 259 -11.18 -24.38 16.96
C LEU A 259 -11.26 -25.89 17.24
N PRO A 260 -11.86 -26.70 16.34
CA PRO A 260 -11.87 -28.15 16.50
C PRO A 260 -10.46 -28.70 16.36
N VAL A 261 -10.02 -29.41 17.39
CA VAL A 261 -8.76 -30.18 17.40
C VAL A 261 -8.86 -31.24 16.30
N ALA A 262 -8.08 -31.07 15.23
CA ALA A 262 -7.86 -32.14 14.26
C ALA A 262 -7.03 -33.24 14.94
N THR A 263 -7.68 -34.35 15.28
CA THR A 263 -7.00 -35.59 15.65
C THR A 263 -6.32 -36.21 14.43
N ARG A 264 -5.11 -36.72 14.67
CA ARG A 264 -4.17 -37.38 13.74
C ARG A 264 -4.79 -38.42 12.83
#